data_AF-A0A0F3IFL3-F1
#
_entry.id   AF-A0A0F3IFL3-F1
#
_cell.length_a   1.000
_cell.length_b   1.000
_cell.length_c   1.000
_cell.angle_alpha   90.00
_cell.angle_beta   90.00
_cell.angle_gamma   90.00
#
_symmetry.space_group_name_H-M   'P 1'
#
loop_
_entity.id
_entity.type
_entity.pdbx_description
1 polymer ?
#
loop_
_entity_poly.entity_id
_entity_poly.type
_entity_poly.pdbx_seq_one_letter_code
_entity_poly.pdbx_strand_id
1 'polypeptide(L)'
;MAQIRSHIQLGKAYADELDHILFEVFHYLALFVIGASIVWSAVIAYWGMVVHGHATISDILLLFIYLELGAMVGIYFKTSAMPVRCLIFVAITALSRLLIADVQAHHQESLNLLWVSGAIVLLALSTLLIRTSSLPSSK
;
A
#
# COMPACT_ATOMS: atom_id res chain seq x y z
N MET A 1 27.46 -16.49 -42.12
CA MET A 1 27.00 -15.43 -41.18
C MET A 1 25.72 -15.80 -40.41
N ALA A 2 24.83 -16.67 -40.91
CA ALA A 2 23.59 -17.06 -40.21
C ALA A 2 23.81 -17.89 -38.92
N GLN A 3 24.84 -18.73 -38.87
CA GLN A 3 25.09 -19.66 -37.76
C GLN A 3 25.55 -18.97 -36.46
N ILE A 4 26.31 -17.87 -36.55
CA ILE A 4 26.77 -17.08 -35.39
C ILE A 4 25.61 -16.33 -34.72
N ARG A 5 24.60 -15.89 -35.50
CA ARG A 5 23.41 -15.19 -34.98
C ARG A 5 22.54 -16.11 -34.11
N SER A 6 22.50 -17.41 -34.40
CA SER A 6 21.71 -18.39 -33.65
C SER A 6 22.23 -18.63 -32.22
N HIS A 7 23.54 -18.71 -32.02
CA HIS A 7 24.14 -18.89 -30.69
C HIS A 7 24.00 -17.66 -29.79
N ILE A 8 24.01 -16.45 -30.37
CA ILE A 8 23.83 -15.20 -29.61
C ILE A 8 22.36 -15.00 -29.19
N GLN A 9 21.39 -15.43 -30.00
CA GLN A 9 19.97 -15.33 -29.64
C GLN A 9 19.56 -16.31 -28.54
N LEU A 10 20.18 -17.49 -28.48
CA LEU A 10 19.93 -18.49 -27.44
C LEU A 10 20.44 -18.00 -26.06
N GLY A 11 21.62 -17.37 -26.02
CA GLY A 11 22.15 -16.78 -24.79
C GLY A 11 21.34 -15.58 -24.27
N LYS A 12 20.82 -14.74 -25.17
CA LYS A 12 19.94 -13.61 -24.79
C LYS A 12 18.59 -14.08 -24.27
N ALA A 13 17.96 -15.07 -24.90
CA ALA A 13 16.70 -15.62 -24.43
C ALA A 13 16.81 -16.20 -23.01
N TYR A 14 17.90 -16.92 -22.71
CA TYR A 14 18.17 -17.41 -21.35
C TYR A 14 18.40 -16.27 -20.34
N ALA A 15 19.11 -15.20 -20.73
CA ALA A 15 19.33 -14.05 -19.86
C ALA A 15 18.02 -13.31 -19.55
N ASP A 16 17.19 -13.07 -20.57
CA ASP A 16 15.90 -12.40 -20.42
C ASP A 16 14.95 -13.23 -19.53
N GLU A 17 14.93 -14.57 -19.70
CA GLU A 17 14.10 -15.47 -18.89
C GLU A 17 14.55 -15.54 -17.42
N LEU A 18 15.87 -15.53 -17.17
CA LEU A 18 16.42 -15.47 -15.81
C LEU A 18 16.13 -14.14 -15.12
N ASP A 19 16.25 -13.01 -15.83
CA ASP A 19 15.97 -11.68 -15.29
C ASP A 19 14.50 -11.55 -14.87
N HIS A 20 13.58 -12.08 -15.68
CA HIS A 20 12.15 -12.10 -15.36
C HIS A 20 11.84 -12.92 -14.10
N ILE A 21 12.37 -14.15 -14.01
CA ILE A 21 12.13 -15.04 -12.86
C ILE A 21 12.73 -14.45 -11.58
N LEU A 22 13.94 -13.91 -11.65
CA LEU A 22 14.60 -13.32 -10.48
C LEU A 22 13.82 -12.12 -9.95
N PHE A 23 13.34 -11.25 -10.84
CA PHE A 23 12.53 -10.11 -10.46
C PHE A 23 11.22 -10.54 -9.80
N GLU A 24 10.54 -11.55 -10.34
CA GLU A 24 9.28 -12.06 -9.81
C GLU A 24 9.48 -12.69 -8.42
N VAL A 25 10.51 -13.51 -8.24
CA VAL A 25 10.84 -14.13 -6.94
C VAL A 25 11.18 -13.06 -5.90
N PHE A 26 12.03 -12.09 -6.25
CA PHE A 26 12.35 -10.97 -5.35
C PHE A 26 11.10 -10.20 -4.95
N HIS A 27 10.21 -9.98 -5.89
CA HIS A 27 8.98 -9.25 -5.66
C HIS A 27 8.05 -9.97 -4.67
N TYR A 28 7.82 -11.27 -4.84
CA TYR A 28 7.04 -12.07 -3.90
C TYR A 28 7.70 -12.17 -2.52
N LEU A 29 9.03 -12.29 -2.46
CA LEU A 29 9.78 -12.31 -1.21
C LEU A 29 9.64 -10.99 -0.44
N ALA A 30 9.78 -9.86 -1.13
CA ALA A 30 9.60 -8.54 -0.53
C ALA A 30 8.18 -8.38 0.05
N LEU A 31 7.17 -8.83 -0.70
CA LEU A 31 5.79 -8.78 -0.26
C LEU A 31 5.53 -9.66 0.97
N PHE A 32 6.18 -10.83 1.04
CA PHE A 32 6.11 -11.71 2.19
C PHE A 32 6.68 -11.04 3.44
N VAL A 33 7.84 -10.40 3.33
CA VAL A 33 8.50 -9.68 4.43
C VAL A 33 7.63 -8.52 4.92
N ILE A 34 7.02 -7.76 4.01
CA ILE A 34 6.10 -6.67 4.36
C ILE A 34 4.83 -7.22 5.04
N GLY A 35 4.23 -8.28 4.51
CA GLY A 35 3.06 -8.92 5.12
C GLY A 35 3.36 -9.43 6.54
N ALA A 36 4.49 -10.11 6.71
CA ALA A 36 4.94 -10.60 8.01
C ALA A 36 5.21 -9.47 9.01
N SER A 37 5.82 -8.36 8.57
CA SER A 37 6.09 -7.21 9.44
C SER A 37 4.82 -6.48 9.88
N ILE A 38 3.79 -6.40 9.03
CA ILE A 38 2.48 -5.86 9.39
C ILE A 38 1.85 -6.71 10.49
N VAL A 39 1.81 -8.03 10.31
CA VAL A 39 1.23 -8.95 11.32
C VAL A 39 1.99 -8.86 12.64
N TRP A 40 3.33 -8.91 12.58
CA TRP A 40 4.18 -8.77 13.76
C TRP A 40 3.93 -7.46 14.52
N SER A 41 3.88 -6.35 13.79
CA SER A 41 3.61 -5.02 14.38
C SER A 41 2.21 -4.93 15.00
N ALA A 42 1.20 -5.52 14.34
CA ALA A 42 -0.16 -5.56 14.86
C ALA A 42 -0.25 -6.36 16.17
N VAL A 43 0.43 -7.51 16.24
CA VAL A 43 0.48 -8.34 17.45
C VAL A 43 1.14 -7.59 18.60
N ILE A 44 2.26 -6.91 18.36
CA ILE A 44 2.94 -6.10 19.39
C ILE A 44 2.05 -4.94 19.85
N ALA A 45 1.42 -4.22 18.92
CA ALA A 45 0.53 -3.11 19.26
C ALA A 45 -0.66 -3.59 20.10
N TYR A 46 -1.30 -4.70 19.70
CA TYR A 46 -2.39 -5.32 20.45
C TYR A 46 -1.94 -5.77 21.84
N TRP A 47 -0.77 -6.41 21.94
CA TRP A 47 -0.21 -6.81 23.23
C TRP A 47 0.01 -5.60 24.15
N GLY A 48 0.49 -4.49 23.61
CA GLY A 48 0.59 -3.22 24.33
C GLY A 48 -0.74 -2.80 24.95
N MET A 49 -1.84 -2.83 24.18
CA MET A 49 -3.17 -2.46 24.66
C MET A 49 -3.66 -3.40 25.78
N VAL A 50 -3.43 -4.70 25.64
CA VAL A 50 -3.77 -5.70 26.67
C VAL A 50 -3.03 -5.41 27.97
N VAL A 51 -1.74 -5.07 27.90
CA VAL A 51 -0.93 -4.72 29.08
C VAL A 51 -1.44 -3.43 29.75
N HIS A 52 -1.94 -2.45 28.99
CA HIS A 52 -2.51 -1.21 29.54
C HIS A 52 -3.93 -1.39 30.12
N GLY A 53 -4.56 -2.55 29.94
CA GLY A 53 -5.87 -2.90 30.50
C GLY A 53 -7.07 -2.17 29.88
N HIS A 54 -6.83 -1.32 28.87
CA HIS A 54 -7.88 -0.66 28.10
C HIS A 54 -7.36 -0.32 26.69
N ALA A 55 -8.27 -0.21 25.73
CA ALA A 55 -7.98 0.22 24.36
C ALA A 55 -8.76 1.50 24.07
N THR A 56 -8.08 2.51 23.55
CA THR A 56 -8.72 3.75 23.08
C THR A 56 -9.26 3.57 21.66
N ILE A 57 -10.05 4.52 21.18
CA ILE A 57 -10.52 4.48 19.78
C ILE A 57 -9.35 4.66 18.81
N SER A 58 -8.34 5.46 19.17
CA SER A 58 -7.10 5.59 18.39
C SER A 58 -6.38 4.24 18.23
N ASP A 59 -6.33 3.44 19.30
CA ASP A 59 -5.72 2.11 19.30
C ASP A 59 -6.47 1.13 18.39
N ILE A 60 -7.80 1.13 18.44
CA ILE A 60 -8.64 0.31 17.57
C ILE A 60 -8.47 0.74 16.10
N LEU A 61 -8.43 2.05 15.83
CA LEU A 61 -8.17 2.59 14.50
C LEU A 61 -6.78 2.20 14.01
N LEU A 62 -5.77 2.14 14.88
CA LEU A 62 -4.43 1.64 14.51
C LEU A 62 -4.47 0.17 14.07
N LEU A 63 -5.17 -0.70 14.81
CA LEU A 63 -5.33 -2.11 14.43
C LEU A 63 -6.02 -2.28 13.08
N PHE A 64 -7.02 -1.45 12.79
CA PHE A 64 -7.69 -1.48 11.49
C PHE A 64 -6.72 -1.03 10.36
N ILE A 65 -5.67 -0.23 10.61
CA ILE A 65 -4.69 0.20 9.58
C ILE A 65 -3.84 -0.99 9.22
N TYR A 66 -3.39 -1.73 10.23
CA TYR A 66 -2.67 -2.98 10.00
C TYR A 66 -3.51 -3.99 9.24
N LEU A 67 -4.81 -4.12 9.56
CA LEU A 67 -5.70 -5.01 8.83
C LEU A 67 -5.87 -4.57 7.36
N GLU A 68 -6.05 -3.27 7.09
CA GLU A 68 -6.20 -2.74 5.74
C GLU A 68 -4.93 -2.92 4.90
N LEU A 69 -3.77 -2.58 5.47
CA LEU A 69 -2.47 -2.82 4.85
C LEU A 69 -2.24 -4.32 4.58
N GLY A 70 -2.58 -5.18 5.54
CA GLY A 70 -2.48 -6.63 5.39
C GLY A 70 -3.39 -7.17 4.28
N ALA A 71 -4.63 -6.69 4.20
CA ALA A 71 -5.56 -7.06 3.13
C ALA A 71 -5.06 -6.63 1.76
N MET A 72 -4.49 -5.43 1.66
CA MET A 72 -3.89 -4.91 0.42
C MET A 72 -2.69 -5.76 -0.03
N VAL A 73 -1.78 -6.10 0.90
CA VAL A 73 -0.65 -7.02 0.62
C VAL A 73 -1.17 -8.41 0.21
N GLY A 74 -2.22 -8.91 0.86
CA GLY A 74 -2.84 -10.20 0.52
C GLY A 74 -3.50 -10.22 -0.86
N ILE A 75 -4.20 -9.14 -1.25
CA ILE A 75 -4.76 -8.99 -2.60
C ILE A 75 -3.64 -8.92 -3.64
N TYR A 76 -2.57 -8.21 -3.30
CA TYR A 76 -1.41 -8.05 -4.16
C TYR A 76 -0.73 -9.40 -4.43
N PHE A 77 -0.57 -10.25 -3.41
CA PHE A 77 -0.10 -11.64 -3.57
C PHE A 77 -0.89 -12.42 -4.62
N LYS A 78 -2.19 -12.14 -4.78
CA LYS A 78 -3.06 -12.84 -5.74
C LYS A 78 -3.14 -12.21 -7.13
N THR A 79 -2.76 -10.94 -7.30
CA THR A 79 -3.08 -10.19 -8.53
C THR A 79 -1.86 -9.63 -9.27
N SER A 80 -0.65 -9.67 -8.70
CA SER A 80 0.62 -9.22 -9.32
C SER A 80 0.58 -7.81 -9.96
N ALA A 81 -0.40 -6.98 -9.59
CA ALA A 81 -0.65 -5.69 -10.21
C ALA A 81 0.02 -4.57 -9.41
N MET A 82 0.85 -3.76 -10.08
CA MET A 82 1.67 -2.72 -9.43
C MET A 82 0.88 -1.78 -8.49
N PRO A 83 1.45 -1.41 -7.32
CA PRO A 83 0.69 -0.92 -6.15
C PRO A 83 0.44 0.59 -6.12
N VAL A 84 0.68 1.34 -7.19
CA VAL A 84 0.61 2.81 -7.14
C VAL A 84 -0.76 3.30 -6.66
N ARG A 85 -1.85 2.67 -7.13
CA ARG A 85 -3.21 3.00 -6.65
C ARG A 85 -3.43 2.58 -5.19
N CYS A 86 -2.87 1.45 -4.80
CA CYS A 86 -2.97 0.93 -3.45
C CYS A 86 -2.37 1.90 -2.43
N LEU A 87 -1.21 2.48 -2.72
CA LEU A 87 -0.52 3.44 -1.85
C LEU A 87 -1.34 4.71 -1.60
N ILE A 88 -2.04 5.21 -2.62
CA ILE A 88 -2.87 6.42 -2.45
C ILE A 88 -4.12 6.10 -1.61
N PHE A 89 -4.72 4.92 -1.77
CA PHE A 89 -5.82 4.49 -0.89
C PHE A 89 -5.36 4.35 0.56
N VAL A 90 -4.19 3.76 0.81
CA VAL A 90 -3.59 3.71 2.17
C VAL A 90 -3.45 5.12 2.75
N ALA A 91 -2.94 6.07 1.97
CA ALA A 91 -2.78 7.45 2.43
C ALA A 91 -4.12 8.11 2.79
N ILE A 92 -5.14 7.93 1.94
CA ILE A 92 -6.50 8.44 2.21
C ILE A 92 -7.05 7.82 3.48
N THR A 93 -6.97 6.49 3.64
CA THR A 93 -7.56 5.83 4.81
C THR A 93 -6.78 6.11 6.09
N ALA A 94 -5.45 6.26 6.02
CA ALA A 94 -4.62 6.70 7.14
C ALA A 94 -4.98 8.12 7.60
N LEU A 95 -5.10 9.08 6.67
CA LEU A 95 -5.51 10.46 6.99
C LEU A 95 -6.94 10.53 7.53
N SER A 96 -7.86 9.73 6.97
CA SER A 96 -9.24 9.67 7.44
C SER A 96 -9.34 9.17 8.88
N ARG A 97 -8.47 8.24 9.27
CA ARG A 97 -8.41 7.75 10.67
C ARG A 97 -7.74 8.73 11.60
N LEU A 98 -6.68 9.40 11.16
CA LEU A 98 -6.07 10.49 11.91
C LEU A 98 -7.11 11.56 12.23
N LEU A 99 -7.95 11.89 11.24
CA LEU A 99 -9.07 12.82 11.41
C LEU A 99 -10.07 12.34 12.48
N ILE A 100 -10.52 11.08 12.41
CA ILE A 100 -11.48 10.54 13.39
C ILE A 100 -10.87 10.51 14.80
N ALA A 101 -9.59 10.12 14.92
CA ALA A 101 -8.88 10.09 16.19
C ALA A 101 -8.74 11.50 16.79
N ASP A 102 -8.40 12.50 15.97
CA ASP A 102 -8.23 13.88 16.40
C ASP A 102 -9.55 14.52 16.86
N VAL A 103 -10.65 14.29 16.11
CA VAL A 103 -12.01 14.74 16.49
C VAL A 103 -12.42 14.21 17.86
N GLN A 104 -12.07 12.97 18.18
CA GLN A 104 -12.42 12.38 19.46
C GLN A 104 -11.51 12.82 20.61
N ALA A 105 -10.24 13.11 20.33
CA ALA A 105 -9.26 13.52 21.34
C ALA A 105 -9.39 15.01 21.73
N HIS A 106 -9.62 15.90 20.77
CA HIS A 106 -9.63 17.35 21.00
C HIS A 106 -10.89 17.98 20.39
N HIS A 107 -11.93 18.17 21.22
CA HIS A 107 -13.17 18.83 20.81
C HIS A 107 -13.02 20.35 20.46
N GLN A 108 -11.80 20.92 20.41
CA GLN A 108 -11.58 22.37 20.28
C GLN A 108 -10.59 22.84 19.19
N GLU A 109 -9.75 21.99 18.61
CA GLU A 109 -8.70 22.40 17.63
C GLU A 109 -9.20 22.30 16.17
N SER A 110 -10.12 23.19 15.79
CA SER A 110 -10.81 23.18 14.49
C SER A 110 -9.91 23.40 13.26
N LEU A 111 -8.73 24.01 13.42
CA LEU A 111 -7.82 24.32 12.30
C LEU A 111 -7.09 23.08 11.76
N ASN A 112 -6.65 22.16 12.62
CA ASN A 112 -6.02 20.91 12.17
C ASN A 112 -7.00 20.03 11.39
N LEU A 113 -8.26 20.02 11.84
CA LEU A 113 -9.33 19.26 11.20
C LEU A 113 -9.58 19.71 9.75
N LEU A 114 -9.52 21.02 9.50
CA LEU A 114 -9.71 21.59 8.17
C LEU A 114 -8.56 21.21 7.22
N TRP A 115 -7.31 21.26 7.70
CA TRP A 115 -6.14 20.86 6.90
C TRP A 115 -6.14 19.38 6.55
N VAL A 116 -6.46 18.50 7.50
CA VAL A 116 -6.54 17.05 7.25
C VAL A 116 -7.67 16.73 6.27
N SER A 117 -8.84 17.35 6.43
CA SER A 117 -9.96 17.22 5.49
C SER A 117 -9.58 17.69 4.08
N GLY A 118 -8.89 18.84 3.97
CA GLY A 118 -8.38 19.36 2.70
C GLY A 118 -7.38 18.43 2.03
N ALA A 119 -6.48 17.80 2.81
CA ALA A 119 -5.53 16.82 2.30
C ALA A 119 -6.23 15.56 1.75
N ILE A 120 -7.26 15.06 2.43
CA ILE A 120 -8.08 13.92 1.95
C ILE A 120 -8.74 14.26 0.62
N VAL A 121 -9.35 15.45 0.51
CA VAL A 121 -9.98 15.92 -0.74
C VAL A 121 -8.95 16.04 -1.87
N LEU A 122 -7.75 16.57 -1.57
CA LEU A 122 -6.67 16.72 -2.55
C LEU A 122 -6.16 15.36 -3.05
N LEU A 123 -5.96 14.39 -2.16
CA LEU A 123 -5.56 13.03 -2.54
C LEU A 123 -6.65 12.32 -3.33
N ALA A 124 -7.93 12.46 -2.92
CA ALA A 124 -9.06 11.92 -3.66
C ALA A 124 -9.11 12.51 -5.09
N LEU A 125 -8.90 13.82 -5.24
CA LEU A 125 -8.84 14.47 -6.54
C LEU A 125 -7.66 13.97 -7.37
N SER A 126 -6.47 13.80 -6.75
CA SER A 126 -5.30 13.22 -7.41
C SER A 126 -5.59 11.82 -7.98
N THR A 127 -6.26 10.95 -7.22
CA THR A 127 -6.65 9.62 -7.74
C THR A 127 -7.63 9.70 -8.91
N LEU A 128 -8.52 10.69 -8.91
CA LEU A 128 -9.47 10.92 -9.99
C LEU A 128 -8.75 11.37 -11.26
N LEU A 129 -7.76 12.26 -11.15
CA LEU A 129 -6.91 12.69 -12.27
C LEU A 129 -6.07 11.55 -12.86
N ILE A 130 -5.48 10.71 -12.00
CA ILE A 130 -4.73 9.54 -12.47
C ILE A 130 -5.66 8.58 -13.22
N ARG A 131 -6.89 8.38 -12.73
CA ARG A 131 -7.90 7.56 -13.41
C ARG A 131 -8.31 8.15 -14.76
N THR A 132 -8.58 9.46 -14.85
CA THR A 132 -9.02 10.06 -16.11
C THR A 132 -7.93 10.12 -17.17
N SER A 133 -6.65 10.24 -16.79
CA SER A 133 -5.51 10.16 -17.72
C SER A 133 -5.34 8.78 -18.38
N SER A 134 -5.96 7.73 -17.82
CA SER A 134 -5.96 6.38 -18.39
C SER A 134 -7.16 6.10 -19.31
N LEU A 135 -8.10 7.04 -19.47
CA LEU A 135 -9.15 6.94 -20.48
C LEU A 135 -8.53 7.32 -21.84
N PRO A 136 -8.66 6.48 -22.88
CA PRO A 136 -8.13 6.82 -24.20
C PRO A 136 -8.75 8.13 -24.67
N SER A 137 -7.88 9.12 -24.88
CA SER A 137 -8.21 10.30 -25.67
C SER A 137 -8.63 9.83 -27.06
N SER A 138 -9.94 9.82 -27.28
CA SER A 138 -10.54 9.74 -28.61
C SER A 138 -11.76 10.64 -28.59
N LYS A 139 -11.52 11.93 -28.84
CA LYS A 139 -12.20 12.73 -29.86
C LYS A 139 -11.24 13.80 -30.36
#